data_AF-A0A7V6CR34-F1
#
_entry.id   AF-A0A7V6CR34-F1
#
_cell.length_a   1.000
_cell.length_b   1.000
_cell.length_c   1.000
_cell.angle_alpha   90.00
_cell.angle_beta   90.00
_cell.angle_gamma   90.00
#
_symmetry.space_group_name_H-M   'P 1'
#
loop_
_entity.id
_entity.type
_entity.pdbx_description
1 polymer ?
#
loop_
_entity_poly.entity_id
_entity_poly.type
_entity_poly.pdbx_seq_one_letter_code
_entity_poly.pdbx_strand_id
1 'polypeptide(L)'
;MGRVSATANQPTSSDQFHFWLEPSVIVNPFDIVETDQVSASNPDAHSKTYGIVITLEHTTDAVSHLSNFIANDFGDVAAFANTPRQGATVARVAVLSNTEDIYMPAPNDSPVRFADAAGIHCALGIDQIPAQYRVPAGLIQMSNGEQAVVYIDRRYLLGPEGAHLNISGISGLATKTSYAMFLLQSILQISPDRDKIAVILLNVKHGDLLQIDEPDPDMDEATRALWRAIGLEPQPFTNVRYLLPWGKNSQRDGKPNSFSIPEANWKMYAYALQDAYDKLDLLLSQVPDPHDTIGALIGEIREGLGGAHGWQPSQKWASATTWHGLLYGEPLVKNGTPQAFGDVRASSVGRFRRILRRIVQTRQSGIFVEQRARAAFNLSEEIAKIRGGEVVVVDIAKLTDDEQTLVFGDILRTIYALYAESDEEDIGESIPEKVIIFVDELNKYAPARESGSPIIEQVLDIAERGRSLGVVLFGAEQFRSAVHPRVVGNCAT
;
A
#
# COMPACT_ATOMS: atom_id res chain seq x y z
N MET A 1 22.24 -11.98 -30.32
CA MET A 1 22.67 -10.86 -29.45
C MET A 1 24.13 -11.00 -29.06
N GLY A 2 24.57 -12.19 -28.69
CA GLY A 2 25.89 -12.39 -28.14
C GLY A 2 26.14 -13.85 -27.78
N ARG A 3 27.24 -14.12 -27.07
CA ARG A 3 27.52 -15.45 -26.52
C ARG A 3 28.03 -15.37 -25.10
N VAL A 4 27.69 -16.39 -24.31
CA VAL A 4 28.18 -16.56 -22.95
C VAL A 4 29.70 -16.57 -22.95
N SER A 5 30.29 -15.84 -22.01
CA SER A 5 31.73 -15.67 -21.85
C SER A 5 32.13 -15.99 -20.42
N ALA A 6 32.87 -17.08 -20.25
CA ALA A 6 33.52 -17.46 -19.01
C ALA A 6 35.02 -17.16 -19.11
N THR A 7 35.56 -16.39 -18.17
CA THR A 7 37.00 -16.14 -18.08
C THR A 7 37.54 -16.71 -16.77
N ALA A 8 38.87 -16.86 -16.67
CA ALA A 8 39.51 -17.34 -15.44
C ALA A 8 39.18 -16.45 -14.21
N ASN A 9 38.98 -15.14 -14.43
CA ASN A 9 38.68 -14.18 -13.37
C ASN A 9 37.18 -13.94 -13.18
N GLN A 10 36.36 -14.27 -14.17
CA GLN A 10 34.90 -14.14 -14.16
C GLN A 10 34.28 -15.43 -14.74
N PRO A 11 34.27 -16.53 -13.96
CA PRO A 11 33.60 -17.75 -14.38
C PRO A 11 32.08 -17.56 -14.43
N THR A 12 31.38 -18.46 -15.13
CA THR A 12 29.93 -18.60 -14.98
C THR A 12 29.61 -19.43 -13.73
N SER A 13 28.49 -19.15 -13.10
CA SER A 13 27.96 -19.85 -11.92
C SER A 13 26.50 -20.24 -12.15
N SER A 14 25.90 -20.94 -11.18
CA SER A 14 24.48 -21.34 -11.21
C SER A 14 23.53 -20.15 -11.13
N ASP A 15 23.96 -19.04 -10.55
CA ASP A 15 23.17 -17.83 -10.29
C ASP A 15 23.53 -16.65 -11.20
N GLN A 16 24.63 -16.74 -11.96
CA GLN A 16 25.11 -15.63 -12.76
C GLN A 16 25.93 -16.08 -13.97
N PHE A 17 25.80 -15.36 -15.09
CA PHE A 17 26.71 -15.48 -16.22
C PHE A 17 26.98 -14.12 -16.87
N HIS A 18 27.94 -14.09 -17.78
CA HIS A 18 28.27 -12.93 -18.60
C HIS A 18 28.15 -13.28 -20.07
N PHE A 19 27.80 -12.31 -20.91
CA PHE A 19 27.86 -12.49 -22.37
C PHE A 19 28.37 -11.23 -23.05
N TRP A 20 29.19 -11.39 -24.09
CA TRP A 20 29.59 -10.27 -24.93
C TRP A 20 28.51 -9.99 -25.97
N LEU A 21 28.33 -8.72 -26.34
CA LEU A 21 27.32 -8.30 -27.30
C LEU A 21 27.92 -8.14 -28.70
N GLU A 22 27.14 -8.52 -29.71
CA GLU A 22 27.38 -8.16 -31.10
C GLU A 22 27.29 -6.63 -31.28
N PRO A 23 28.11 -6.01 -32.14
CA PRO A 23 28.01 -4.59 -32.43
C PRO A 23 26.60 -4.18 -32.85
N SER A 24 26.17 -2.99 -32.44
CA SER A 24 24.85 -2.40 -32.75
C SER A 24 23.63 -3.04 -32.10
N VAL A 25 23.78 -4.12 -31.30
CA VAL A 25 22.69 -4.65 -30.48
C VAL A 25 22.47 -3.74 -29.27
N ILE A 26 21.23 -3.29 -29.08
CA ILE A 26 20.83 -2.49 -27.92
C ILE A 26 20.28 -3.44 -26.85
N VAL A 27 20.84 -3.38 -25.65
CA VAL A 27 20.39 -4.10 -24.46
C VAL A 27 20.43 -3.12 -23.30
N ASN A 28 19.39 -3.14 -22.48
CA ASN A 28 19.28 -2.34 -21.28
C ASN A 28 19.32 -3.24 -20.03
N PRO A 29 19.68 -2.68 -18.86
CA PRO A 29 19.37 -3.33 -17.59
C PRO A 29 17.88 -3.68 -17.52
N PHE A 30 17.59 -4.80 -16.86
CA PHE A 30 16.26 -5.42 -16.72
C PHE A 30 15.70 -6.14 -17.94
N ASP A 31 16.40 -6.13 -19.09
CA ASP A 31 16.06 -7.04 -20.18
C ASP A 31 16.22 -8.51 -19.72
N ILE A 32 15.24 -9.34 -20.03
CA ILE A 32 15.26 -10.79 -19.86
C ILE A 32 15.83 -11.47 -21.11
N VAL A 33 16.86 -12.28 -20.91
CA VAL A 33 17.55 -13.04 -21.95
C VAL A 33 17.46 -14.54 -21.68
N GLU A 34 17.64 -15.32 -22.73
CA GLU A 34 17.73 -16.78 -22.67
C GLU A 34 19.03 -17.30 -23.28
N THR A 35 19.53 -18.40 -22.73
CA THR A 35 20.64 -19.18 -23.28
C THR A 35 20.34 -20.66 -23.21
N ASP A 36 20.92 -21.40 -24.14
CA ASP A 36 20.84 -22.86 -24.18
C ASP A 36 21.64 -23.46 -23.01
N GLN A 37 21.10 -24.53 -22.41
CA GLN A 37 21.71 -25.33 -21.36
C GLN A 37 21.52 -26.82 -21.69
N VAL A 38 22.28 -27.72 -21.05
CA VAL A 38 22.08 -29.16 -21.20
C VAL A 38 20.65 -29.55 -20.82
N SER A 39 20.10 -30.57 -21.47
CA SER A 39 18.81 -31.17 -21.09
C SER A 39 19.05 -32.50 -20.37
N ALA A 40 18.30 -32.72 -19.30
CA ALA A 40 18.25 -34.00 -18.60
C ALA A 40 17.26 -34.95 -19.27
N SER A 41 16.22 -34.41 -19.92
CA SER A 41 15.13 -35.18 -20.52
C SER A 41 15.47 -35.74 -21.90
N ASN A 42 16.26 -35.01 -22.69
CA ASN A 42 16.68 -35.43 -24.03
C ASN A 42 18.13 -34.99 -24.32
N PRO A 43 19.08 -35.92 -24.47
CA PRO A 43 20.48 -35.61 -24.78
C PRO A 43 20.69 -34.81 -26.07
N ASP A 44 19.74 -34.89 -27.01
CA ASP A 44 19.78 -34.19 -28.30
C ASP A 44 19.05 -32.83 -28.27
N ALA A 45 18.53 -32.44 -27.10
CA ALA A 45 17.86 -31.16 -26.89
C ALA A 45 18.59 -30.29 -25.86
N HIS A 46 18.21 -29.02 -25.81
CA HIS A 46 18.69 -28.07 -24.82
C HIS A 46 17.55 -27.60 -23.94
N SER A 47 17.78 -27.58 -22.62
CA SER A 47 16.94 -26.78 -21.72
C SER A 47 17.27 -25.30 -21.94
N LYS A 48 16.38 -24.40 -21.51
CA LYS A 48 16.62 -22.96 -21.58
C LYS A 48 16.83 -22.40 -20.18
N THR A 49 17.91 -21.65 -20.01
CA THR A 49 18.15 -20.85 -18.81
C THR A 49 17.80 -19.39 -19.10
N TYR A 50 16.93 -18.83 -18.27
CA TYR A 50 16.52 -17.43 -18.34
C TYR A 50 17.26 -16.60 -17.31
N GLY A 51 17.59 -15.35 -17.67
CA GLY A 51 18.24 -14.42 -16.76
C GLY A 51 17.94 -12.97 -17.07
N ILE A 52 18.11 -12.12 -16.06
CA ILE A 52 17.89 -10.67 -16.13
C ILE A 52 19.23 -9.93 -16.22
N VAL A 53 19.34 -8.99 -17.16
CA VAL A 53 20.53 -8.15 -17.32
C VAL A 53 20.61 -7.18 -16.14
N ILE A 54 21.70 -7.23 -15.38
CA ILE A 54 21.93 -6.37 -14.21
C ILE A 54 22.71 -5.12 -14.59
N THR A 55 23.78 -5.28 -15.38
CA THR A 55 24.62 -4.17 -15.82
C THR A 55 25.31 -4.51 -17.13
N LEU A 56 25.79 -3.48 -17.83
CA LEU A 56 26.64 -3.61 -19.02
C LEU A 56 27.93 -2.84 -18.79
N GLU A 57 29.04 -3.44 -19.19
CA GLU A 57 30.38 -2.87 -19.10
C GLU A 57 31.02 -2.85 -20.48
N HIS A 58 31.62 -1.71 -20.88
CA HIS A 58 32.37 -1.61 -22.12
C HIS A 58 33.86 -1.57 -21.80
N THR A 59 34.61 -2.52 -22.34
CA THR A 59 36.04 -2.68 -22.07
C THR A 59 36.84 -2.57 -23.36
N THR A 60 38.06 -2.06 -23.27
CA THR A 60 39.03 -2.01 -24.38
C THR A 60 40.37 -2.55 -23.90
N ASP A 61 41.33 -2.66 -24.81
CA ASP A 61 42.71 -3.03 -24.53
C ASP A 61 43.53 -1.92 -23.82
N ALA A 62 42.93 -0.77 -23.54
CA ALA A 62 43.63 0.38 -22.96
C ALA A 62 43.94 0.17 -21.47
N VAL A 63 45.22 0.30 -21.10
CA VAL A 63 45.68 0.14 -19.71
C VAL A 63 45.32 1.36 -18.83
N SER A 64 45.07 2.53 -19.44
CA SER A 64 44.71 3.75 -18.71
C SER A 64 43.91 4.74 -19.55
N HIS A 65 43.22 5.69 -18.90
CA HIS A 65 42.54 6.80 -19.58
C HIS A 65 43.50 7.68 -20.40
N LEU A 66 44.75 7.85 -19.95
CA LEU A 66 45.76 8.61 -20.68
C LEU A 66 46.08 7.98 -22.04
N SER A 67 46.13 6.64 -22.10
CA SER A 67 46.33 5.91 -23.35
C SER A 67 45.20 6.13 -24.35
N ASN A 68 43.96 6.34 -23.88
CA ASN A 68 42.82 6.70 -24.72
C ASN A 68 42.88 8.16 -25.17
N PHE A 69 43.28 9.08 -24.28
CA PHE A 69 43.44 10.50 -24.62
C PHE A 69 44.47 10.71 -25.73
N ILE A 70 45.64 10.07 -25.63
CA ILE A 70 46.70 10.15 -26.64
C ILE A 70 46.24 9.53 -27.98
N ALA A 71 45.50 8.42 -27.94
CA ALA A 71 45.01 7.75 -29.16
C ALA A 71 43.95 8.57 -29.93
N ASN A 72 43.29 9.52 -29.28
CA ASN A 72 42.32 10.45 -29.89
C ASN A 72 42.94 11.85 -30.06
N ASP A 73 44.16 11.90 -30.61
CA ASP A 73 44.90 13.14 -30.90
C ASP A 73 44.93 14.15 -29.73
N PHE A 74 45.28 13.65 -28.53
CA PHE A 74 45.31 14.45 -27.31
C PHE A 74 43.97 15.12 -26.98
N GLY A 75 42.87 14.40 -27.20
CA GLY A 75 41.53 14.80 -26.80
C GLY A 75 40.77 15.65 -27.81
N ASP A 76 41.15 15.63 -29.09
CA ASP A 76 40.33 16.23 -30.14
C ASP A 76 39.07 15.38 -30.35
N VAL A 77 37.93 15.95 -29.95
CA VAL A 77 36.61 15.30 -30.02
C VAL A 77 36.14 15.10 -31.46
N ALA A 78 36.62 15.91 -32.41
CA ALA A 78 36.22 15.84 -33.81
C ALA A 78 37.11 14.90 -34.65
N ALA A 79 38.27 14.51 -34.11
CA ALA A 79 39.21 13.65 -34.81
C ALA A 79 38.75 12.19 -34.78
N PHE A 80 38.75 11.55 -35.95
CA PHE A 80 38.59 10.10 -36.04
C PHE A 80 39.94 9.42 -35.84
N ALA A 81 40.05 8.55 -34.84
CA ALA A 81 41.28 7.79 -34.61
C ALA A 81 41.61 6.92 -35.84
N ASN A 82 42.84 7.03 -36.36
CA ASN A 82 43.31 6.21 -37.49
C ASN A 82 43.34 4.71 -37.17
N THR A 83 43.44 4.35 -35.90
CA THR A 83 43.37 2.96 -35.43
C THR A 83 42.40 2.92 -34.26
N PRO A 84 41.09 2.81 -34.53
CA PRO A 84 40.10 2.74 -33.47
C PRO A 84 40.39 1.51 -32.61
N ARG A 85 40.51 1.71 -31.29
CA ARG A 85 40.70 0.59 -30.36
C ARG A 85 39.47 -0.30 -30.41
N GLN A 86 39.71 -1.61 -30.42
CA GLN A 86 38.63 -2.57 -30.36
C GLN A 86 38.12 -2.66 -28.92
N GLY A 87 36.82 -2.48 -28.76
CA GLY A 87 36.12 -2.60 -27.49
C GLY A 87 35.08 -3.71 -27.54
N ALA A 88 34.80 -4.30 -26.39
CA ALA A 88 33.73 -5.28 -26.21
C ALA A 88 32.80 -4.83 -25.09
N THR A 89 31.50 -4.85 -25.37
CA THR A 89 30.48 -4.69 -24.33
C THR A 89 30.13 -6.07 -23.79
N VAL A 90 30.19 -6.22 -22.47
CA VAL A 90 29.84 -7.44 -21.74
C VAL A 90 28.69 -7.12 -20.80
N ALA A 91 27.61 -7.89 -20.89
CA ALA A 91 26.49 -7.82 -19.97
C ALA A 91 26.65 -8.83 -18.84
N ARG A 92 26.32 -8.41 -17.62
CA ARG A 92 26.22 -9.26 -16.44
C ARG A 92 24.77 -9.66 -16.22
N VAL A 93 24.50 -10.96 -16.15
CA VAL A 93 23.15 -11.52 -16.09
C VAL A 93 22.98 -12.34 -14.82
N ALA A 94 21.93 -12.07 -14.06
CA ALA A 94 21.51 -12.92 -12.94
C ALA A 94 20.51 -13.97 -13.46
N VAL A 95 20.75 -15.24 -13.13
CA VAL A 95 19.88 -16.36 -13.52
C VAL A 95 18.58 -16.29 -12.71
N LEU A 96 17.45 -16.45 -13.40
CA LEU A 96 16.12 -16.45 -12.79
C LEU A 96 15.54 -17.86 -12.68
N SER A 97 15.53 -18.60 -13.79
CA SER A 97 14.94 -19.93 -13.87
C SER A 97 15.52 -20.77 -15.01
N ASN A 98 15.19 -22.06 -15.03
CA ASN A 98 15.50 -22.97 -16.13
C ASN A 98 14.28 -23.87 -16.40
N THR A 99 14.03 -24.22 -17.66
CA THR A 99 12.84 -25.00 -18.08
C THR A 99 12.81 -26.45 -17.59
N GLU A 100 13.93 -27.00 -17.13
CA GLU A 100 14.05 -28.36 -16.59
C GLU A 100 14.65 -28.37 -15.17
N ASP A 101 14.60 -27.24 -14.44
CA ASP A 101 15.19 -27.07 -13.10
C ASP A 101 16.70 -27.38 -13.04
N ILE A 102 17.42 -27.10 -14.14
CA ILE A 102 18.86 -27.31 -14.25
C ILE A 102 19.62 -26.04 -13.85
N TYR A 103 20.18 -26.06 -12.65
CA TYR A 103 20.96 -24.95 -12.07
C TYR A 103 22.48 -25.13 -12.24
N MET A 104 22.90 -25.69 -13.37
CA MET A 104 24.32 -25.72 -13.73
C MET A 104 24.75 -24.39 -14.38
N PRO A 105 26.04 -24.01 -14.28
CA PRO A 105 26.54 -22.83 -14.94
C PRO A 105 26.27 -22.83 -16.45
N ALA A 106 25.90 -21.67 -17.00
CA ALA A 106 25.70 -21.53 -18.44
C ALA A 106 27.01 -21.88 -19.19
N PRO A 107 26.98 -22.76 -20.22
CA PRO A 107 28.19 -23.16 -20.91
C PRO A 107 28.81 -22.00 -21.69
N ASN A 108 30.14 -21.93 -21.72
CA ASN A 108 30.85 -20.95 -22.54
C ASN A 108 30.44 -21.07 -24.03
N ASP A 109 30.43 -19.94 -24.74
CA ASP A 109 30.04 -19.82 -26.14
C ASP A 109 28.58 -20.13 -26.48
N SER A 110 27.74 -20.43 -25.47
CA SER A 110 26.30 -20.62 -25.68
C SER A 110 25.67 -19.33 -26.22
N PRO A 111 24.81 -19.42 -27.25
CA PRO A 111 24.18 -18.24 -27.84
C PRO A 111 23.17 -17.61 -26.88
N VAL A 112 23.24 -16.28 -26.75
CA VAL A 112 22.28 -15.50 -25.95
C VAL A 112 21.31 -14.77 -26.87
N ARG A 113 20.02 -14.89 -26.54
CA ARG A 113 18.88 -14.33 -27.27
C ARG A 113 17.95 -13.59 -26.30
N PHE A 114 17.11 -12.69 -26.83
CA PHE A 114 16.05 -12.09 -26.04
C PHE A 114 15.01 -13.16 -25.75
N ALA A 115 14.45 -13.17 -24.55
CA ALA A 115 13.27 -13.98 -24.28
C ALA A 115 12.07 -13.42 -25.05
N ASP A 116 11.25 -14.30 -25.60
CA ASP A 116 9.92 -13.95 -26.10
C ASP A 116 8.91 -13.84 -24.94
N ALA A 117 7.67 -13.44 -25.20
CA ALA A 117 6.66 -13.32 -24.15
C ALA A 117 6.46 -14.60 -23.30
N ALA A 118 6.53 -15.79 -23.92
CA ALA A 118 6.42 -17.06 -23.21
C ALA A 118 7.64 -17.33 -22.33
N GLY A 119 8.84 -17.03 -22.83
CA GLY A 119 10.09 -17.10 -22.09
C GLY A 119 10.12 -16.13 -20.91
N ILE A 120 9.59 -14.90 -21.08
CA ILE A 120 9.44 -13.93 -19.98
C ILE A 120 8.51 -14.50 -18.90
N HIS A 121 7.39 -15.11 -19.29
CA HIS A 121 6.48 -15.74 -18.33
C HIS A 121 7.15 -16.89 -17.56
N CYS A 122 7.92 -17.75 -18.24
CA CYS A 122 8.69 -18.81 -17.62
C CYS A 122 9.82 -18.27 -16.71
N ALA A 123 10.49 -17.19 -17.13
CA ALA A 123 11.55 -16.54 -16.37
C ALA A 123 11.05 -16.00 -15.02
N LEU A 124 9.81 -15.49 -15.01
CA LEU A 124 9.18 -14.87 -13.84
C LEU A 124 8.25 -15.82 -13.07
N GLY A 125 8.13 -17.09 -13.50
CA GLY A 125 7.24 -18.09 -12.89
C GLY A 125 5.74 -17.79 -13.08
N ILE A 126 5.39 -16.92 -14.02
CA ILE A 126 4.01 -16.52 -14.35
C ILE A 126 3.24 -17.67 -14.99
N ASP A 127 3.94 -18.53 -15.74
CA ASP A 127 3.40 -19.72 -16.37
C ASP A 127 2.80 -20.70 -15.33
N GLN A 128 3.31 -20.70 -14.10
CA GLN A 128 2.82 -21.52 -12.99
C GLN A 128 1.53 -20.96 -12.36
N ILE A 129 1.19 -19.69 -12.60
CA ILE A 129 -0.03 -19.06 -12.08
C ILE A 129 -1.22 -19.53 -12.93
N PRO A 130 -2.22 -20.21 -12.35
CA PRO A 130 -3.41 -20.61 -13.10
C PRO A 130 -4.15 -19.38 -13.65
N ALA A 131 -4.66 -19.47 -14.88
CA ALA A 131 -5.24 -18.32 -15.59
C ALA A 131 -6.34 -17.58 -14.80
N GLN A 132 -7.18 -18.31 -14.07
CA GLN A 132 -8.25 -17.74 -13.22
C GLN A 132 -7.76 -16.90 -12.03
N TYR A 133 -6.48 -17.00 -11.66
CA TYR A 133 -5.87 -16.23 -10.58
C TYR A 133 -4.91 -15.15 -11.08
N ARG A 134 -4.79 -14.95 -12.39
CA ARG A 134 -3.87 -13.95 -12.96
C ARG A 134 -4.48 -12.54 -12.90
N VAL A 135 -3.94 -11.70 -12.01
CA VAL A 135 -4.24 -10.27 -11.95
C VAL A 135 -3.18 -9.51 -12.74
N PRO A 136 -3.51 -8.80 -13.84
CA PRO A 136 -2.56 -7.97 -14.56
C PRO A 136 -1.95 -6.90 -13.63
N ALA A 137 -0.62 -6.86 -13.57
CA ALA A 137 0.12 -5.95 -12.69
C ALA A 137 1.02 -4.96 -13.46
N GLY A 138 1.13 -5.12 -14.78
CA GLY A 138 1.89 -4.21 -15.61
C GLY A 138 2.32 -4.84 -16.92
N LEU A 139 3.12 -4.10 -17.68
CA LEU A 139 3.67 -4.52 -18.95
C LEU A 139 5.20 -4.37 -18.90
N ILE A 140 5.92 -5.43 -19.21
CA ILE A 140 7.36 -5.37 -19.49
C ILE A 140 7.52 -5.04 -20.97
N GLN A 141 8.37 -4.07 -21.27
CA GLN A 141 8.80 -3.76 -22.63
C GLN A 141 10.32 -3.93 -22.72
N MET A 142 10.72 -4.87 -23.56
CA MET A 142 12.10 -5.25 -23.81
C MET A 142 12.76 -4.32 -24.84
N SER A 143 14.09 -4.23 -24.85
CA SER A 143 14.84 -3.40 -25.81
C SER A 143 14.63 -3.78 -27.28
N ASN A 144 14.25 -5.03 -27.57
CA ASN A 144 13.91 -5.50 -28.92
C ASN A 144 12.46 -5.18 -29.32
N GLY A 145 11.68 -4.53 -28.46
CA GLY A 145 10.27 -4.22 -28.67
C GLY A 145 9.30 -5.33 -28.25
N GLU A 146 9.79 -6.49 -27.79
CA GLU A 146 8.93 -7.54 -27.23
C GLU A 146 8.21 -7.02 -25.99
N GLN A 147 6.94 -7.39 -25.83
CA GLN A 147 6.12 -6.98 -24.70
C GLN A 147 5.48 -8.19 -24.04
N ALA A 148 5.45 -8.20 -22.71
CA ALA A 148 4.80 -9.26 -21.94
C ALA A 148 4.03 -8.66 -20.76
N VAL A 149 2.78 -9.09 -20.60
CA VAL A 149 1.96 -8.73 -19.44
C VAL A 149 2.49 -9.48 -18.23
N VAL A 150 2.72 -8.74 -17.14
CA VAL A 150 3.10 -9.30 -15.84
C VAL A 150 1.83 -9.57 -15.05
N TYR A 151 1.73 -10.75 -14.46
CA TYR A 151 0.60 -11.13 -13.62
C TYR A 151 1.07 -11.40 -12.20
N ILE A 152 0.27 -10.95 -11.23
CA ILE A 152 0.39 -11.36 -9.82
C ILE A 152 -0.72 -12.38 -9.56
N ASP A 153 -0.40 -13.41 -8.76
CA ASP A 153 -1.39 -14.38 -8.35
C ASP A 153 -2.33 -13.77 -7.29
N ARG A 154 -3.61 -13.70 -7.65
CA ARG A 154 -4.70 -13.18 -6.81
C ARG A 154 -4.72 -13.79 -5.40
N ARG A 155 -4.29 -15.05 -5.25
CA ARG A 155 -4.28 -15.74 -3.96
C ARG A 155 -3.25 -15.16 -2.99
N TYR A 156 -2.19 -14.50 -3.48
CA TYR A 156 -1.25 -13.76 -2.62
C TYR A 156 -1.74 -12.33 -2.32
N LEU A 157 -2.64 -11.77 -3.13
CA LEU A 157 -3.23 -10.46 -2.89
C LEU A 157 -4.40 -10.51 -1.91
N LEU A 158 -5.32 -11.49 -2.09
CA LEU A 158 -6.64 -11.52 -1.43
C LEU A 158 -6.97 -12.88 -0.76
N GLY A 159 -6.07 -13.85 -0.83
CA GLY A 159 -6.33 -15.20 -0.37
C GLY A 159 -6.28 -15.38 1.16
N PRO A 160 -6.69 -16.55 1.67
CA PRO A 160 -6.54 -16.89 3.08
C PRO A 160 -5.09 -17.28 3.44
N GLU A 161 -4.34 -17.83 2.49
CA GLU A 161 -2.95 -18.29 2.66
C GLU A 161 -1.90 -17.19 2.37
N GLY A 162 -2.33 -16.07 1.77
CA GLY A 162 -1.50 -14.91 1.49
C GLY A 162 -2.39 -13.69 1.29
N ALA A 163 -1.95 -12.53 1.75
CA ALA A 163 -2.68 -11.30 1.59
C ALA A 163 -1.75 -10.10 1.79
N HIS A 164 -2.35 -8.93 1.66
CA HIS A 164 -1.73 -7.64 1.86
C HIS A 164 -0.74 -7.31 0.77
N LEU A 165 -0.65 -6.02 0.51
CA LEU A 165 0.21 -5.46 -0.51
C LEU A 165 0.99 -4.32 0.09
N ASN A 166 2.28 -4.23 -0.22
CA ASN A 166 3.10 -3.12 0.18
C ASN A 166 3.83 -2.45 -0.99
N ILE A 167 3.39 -1.24 -1.35
CA ILE A 167 3.94 -0.49 -2.48
C ILE A 167 5.02 0.48 -1.97
N SER A 168 6.27 0.17 -2.25
CA SER A 168 7.41 1.04 -1.92
C SER A 168 8.05 1.68 -3.15
N GLY A 169 8.57 2.89 -3.02
CA GLY A 169 9.21 3.59 -4.12
C GLY A 169 9.75 4.97 -3.76
N ILE A 170 10.73 5.44 -4.53
CA ILE A 170 11.43 6.71 -4.31
C ILE A 170 10.42 7.87 -4.29
N SER A 171 10.64 8.86 -3.40
CA SER A 171 9.76 10.02 -3.23
C SER A 171 9.78 10.96 -4.46
N GLY A 172 8.67 11.67 -4.67
CA GLY A 172 8.58 12.75 -5.68
C GLY A 172 7.82 12.40 -6.95
N LEU A 173 7.47 11.13 -7.16
CA LEU A 173 6.56 10.69 -8.23
C LEU A 173 5.27 10.19 -7.57
N ALA A 174 4.11 10.70 -7.99
CA ALA A 174 2.78 10.27 -7.51
C ALA A 174 2.41 8.83 -7.93
N THR A 175 3.41 8.03 -8.31
CA THR A 175 3.24 6.70 -8.90
C THR A 175 2.71 5.67 -7.93
N LYS A 176 2.91 5.82 -6.62
CA LYS A 176 2.46 4.83 -5.62
C LYS A 176 0.94 4.75 -5.54
N THR A 177 0.28 5.88 -5.30
CA THR A 177 -1.18 5.95 -5.24
C THR A 177 -1.80 5.60 -6.59
N SER A 178 -1.26 6.12 -7.70
CA SER A 178 -1.73 5.78 -9.04
C SER A 178 -1.60 4.28 -9.35
N TYR A 179 -0.48 3.65 -8.97
CA TYR A 179 -0.28 2.21 -9.15
C TYR A 179 -1.22 1.38 -8.27
N ALA A 180 -1.49 1.82 -7.03
CA ALA A 180 -2.48 1.19 -6.17
C ALA A 180 -3.88 1.24 -6.80
N MET A 181 -4.29 2.39 -7.35
CA MET A 181 -5.58 2.55 -8.02
C MET A 181 -5.67 1.67 -9.27
N PHE A 182 -4.59 1.64 -10.06
CA PHE A 182 -4.47 0.75 -11.21
C PHE A 182 -4.64 -0.73 -10.82
N LEU A 183 -3.94 -1.19 -9.77
CA LEU A 183 -3.99 -2.57 -9.34
C LEU A 183 -5.36 -2.92 -8.74
N LEU A 184 -6.00 -2.01 -8.02
CA LEU A 184 -7.37 -2.18 -7.54
C LEU A 184 -8.36 -2.31 -8.71
N GLN A 185 -8.25 -1.48 -9.75
CA GLN A 185 -9.03 -1.62 -10.97
C GLN A 185 -8.80 -2.96 -11.64
N SER A 186 -7.53 -3.38 -11.76
CA SER A 186 -7.16 -4.70 -12.29
C SER A 186 -7.86 -5.82 -11.53
N ILE A 187 -7.75 -5.83 -10.20
CA ILE A 187 -8.42 -6.79 -9.32
C ILE A 187 -9.93 -6.79 -9.55
N LEU A 188 -10.58 -5.62 -9.53
CA LEU A 188 -12.04 -5.51 -9.62
C LEU A 188 -12.57 -5.91 -11.00
N GLN A 189 -11.83 -5.65 -12.09
CA GLN A 189 -12.24 -6.00 -13.44
C GLN A 189 -12.10 -7.49 -13.75
N ILE A 190 -11.04 -8.13 -13.23
CA ILE A 190 -10.76 -9.54 -13.54
C ILE A 190 -11.41 -10.52 -12.55
N SER A 191 -11.84 -10.06 -11.37
CA SER A 191 -12.44 -10.92 -10.36
C SER A 191 -13.89 -11.26 -10.72
N PRO A 192 -14.25 -12.55 -10.94
CA PRO A 192 -15.63 -12.94 -11.24
C PRO A 192 -16.60 -12.69 -10.07
N ASP A 193 -16.06 -12.58 -8.87
CA ASP A 193 -16.72 -12.30 -7.59
C ASP A 193 -16.50 -10.84 -7.14
N ARG A 194 -16.32 -9.92 -8.10
CA ARG A 194 -16.20 -8.47 -7.83
C ARG A 194 -17.27 -7.95 -6.89
N ASP A 195 -18.52 -8.40 -7.05
CA ASP A 195 -19.66 -7.98 -6.23
C ASP A 195 -19.59 -8.48 -4.78
N LYS A 196 -18.55 -9.25 -4.42
CA LYS A 196 -18.25 -9.69 -3.05
C LYS A 196 -17.01 -9.00 -2.47
N ILE A 197 -16.34 -8.15 -3.25
CA ILE A 197 -15.15 -7.40 -2.83
C ILE A 197 -15.56 -5.95 -2.62
N ALA A 198 -15.30 -5.43 -1.43
CA ALA A 198 -15.43 -4.00 -1.15
C ALA A 198 -14.05 -3.37 -0.96
N VAL A 199 -13.96 -2.07 -1.22
CA VAL A 199 -12.72 -1.31 -1.11
C VAL A 199 -12.95 -0.09 -0.22
N ILE A 200 -12.05 0.17 0.72
CA ILE A 200 -12.01 1.40 1.51
C ILE A 200 -10.71 2.12 1.21
N LEU A 201 -10.81 3.36 0.75
CA LEU A 201 -9.68 4.21 0.39
C LEU A 201 -9.55 5.37 1.38
N LEU A 202 -8.42 5.47 2.08
CA LEU A 202 -8.15 6.63 2.92
C LEU A 202 -7.42 7.72 2.12
N ASN A 203 -8.06 8.89 1.99
CA ASN A 203 -7.47 10.04 1.33
C ASN A 203 -6.72 10.92 2.33
N VAL A 204 -5.38 10.92 2.26
CA VAL A 204 -4.49 11.60 3.22
C VAL A 204 -3.84 12.89 2.69
N LYS A 205 -3.95 13.20 1.39
CA LYS A 205 -3.20 14.32 0.77
C LYS A 205 -4.09 15.45 0.26
N HIS A 206 -4.71 15.28 -0.91
CA HIS A 206 -5.45 16.32 -1.63
C HIS A 206 -6.74 15.77 -2.22
N GLY A 207 -7.22 16.26 -3.35
CA GLY A 207 -8.51 15.89 -3.92
C GLY A 207 -8.50 14.67 -4.84
N ASP A 208 -7.33 14.06 -5.09
CA ASP A 208 -7.15 13.09 -6.18
C ASP A 208 -8.05 11.86 -6.02
N LEU A 209 -8.23 11.36 -4.80
CA LEU A 209 -9.10 10.21 -4.53
C LEU A 209 -10.59 10.58 -4.47
N LEU A 210 -10.94 11.86 -4.56
CA LEU A 210 -12.32 12.38 -4.46
C LEU A 210 -13.01 12.54 -5.82
N GLN A 211 -12.42 12.00 -6.89
CA GLN A 211 -12.93 12.04 -8.27
C GLN A 211 -12.66 10.71 -9.00
N ILE A 212 -12.47 9.61 -8.26
CA ILE A 212 -12.10 8.31 -8.85
C ILE A 212 -13.23 7.66 -9.65
N ASP A 213 -14.45 8.16 -9.47
CA ASP A 213 -15.66 7.79 -10.22
C ASP A 213 -15.87 8.65 -11.48
N GLU A 214 -15.01 9.64 -11.72
CA GLU A 214 -15.09 10.51 -12.89
C GLU A 214 -14.18 9.98 -14.01
N PRO A 215 -14.63 9.99 -15.28
CA PRO A 215 -13.78 9.63 -16.41
C PRO A 215 -12.70 10.70 -16.62
N ASP A 216 -11.51 10.28 -17.04
CA ASP A 216 -10.46 11.21 -17.49
C ASP A 216 -10.69 11.57 -18.97
N PRO A 217 -11.18 12.79 -19.30
CA PRO A 217 -11.45 13.19 -20.67
C PRO A 217 -10.17 13.44 -21.47
N ASP A 218 -9.05 13.70 -20.79
CA ASP A 218 -7.77 14.09 -21.38
C ASP A 218 -6.83 12.89 -21.56
N MET A 219 -7.27 11.67 -21.23
CA MET A 219 -6.47 10.46 -21.40
C MET A 219 -6.02 10.32 -22.87
N ASP A 220 -4.74 10.09 -23.07
CA ASP A 220 -4.18 9.92 -24.41
C ASP A 220 -4.37 8.50 -24.96
N GLU A 221 -4.23 8.33 -26.28
CA GLU A 221 -4.40 7.02 -26.91
C GLU A 221 -3.28 6.04 -26.54
N ALA A 222 -2.09 6.55 -26.20
CA ALA A 222 -0.97 5.71 -25.74
C ALA A 222 -1.33 5.02 -24.41
N THR A 223 -1.89 5.76 -23.45
CA THR A 223 -2.38 5.21 -22.18
C THR A 223 -3.50 4.22 -22.42
N ARG A 224 -4.50 4.56 -23.25
CA ARG A 224 -5.56 3.61 -23.61
C ARG A 224 -5.03 2.32 -24.24
N ALA A 225 -4.03 2.43 -25.11
CA ALA A 225 -3.38 1.27 -25.72
C ALA A 225 -2.68 0.38 -24.68
N LEU A 226 -2.03 0.97 -23.66
CA LEU A 226 -1.44 0.21 -22.55
C LEU A 226 -2.48 -0.58 -21.76
N TRP A 227 -3.62 0.03 -21.41
CA TRP A 227 -4.72 -0.67 -20.73
C TRP A 227 -5.25 -1.85 -21.56
N ARG A 228 -5.46 -1.64 -22.88
CA ARG A 228 -5.89 -2.72 -23.78
C ARG A 228 -4.84 -3.83 -23.90
N ALA A 229 -3.54 -3.48 -23.92
CA ALA A 229 -2.44 -4.45 -24.04
C ALA A 229 -2.38 -5.41 -22.84
N ILE A 230 -2.74 -4.95 -21.65
CA ILE A 230 -2.82 -5.78 -20.44
C ILE A 230 -4.21 -6.42 -20.22
N GLY A 231 -5.14 -6.21 -21.15
CA GLY A 231 -6.48 -6.81 -21.11
C GLY A 231 -7.46 -6.12 -20.16
N LEU A 232 -7.27 -4.84 -19.85
CA LEU A 232 -8.14 -4.05 -18.97
C LEU A 232 -8.78 -2.88 -19.73
N GLU A 233 -9.87 -2.36 -19.17
CA GLU A 233 -10.54 -1.16 -19.67
C GLU A 233 -10.21 0.06 -18.79
N PRO A 234 -9.81 1.20 -19.38
CA PRO A 234 -9.57 2.43 -18.64
C PRO A 234 -10.90 3.09 -18.26
N GLN A 235 -11.52 2.59 -17.21
CA GLN A 235 -12.82 3.06 -16.70
C GLN A 235 -12.69 3.61 -15.27
N PRO A 236 -13.54 4.57 -14.88
CA PRO A 236 -13.61 5.04 -13.51
C PRO A 236 -14.07 3.93 -12.55
N PHE A 237 -13.89 4.13 -11.26
CA PHE A 237 -14.51 3.28 -10.26
C PHE A 237 -16.03 3.47 -10.29
N THR A 238 -16.76 2.38 -10.11
CA THR A 238 -18.22 2.42 -10.02
C THR A 238 -18.68 2.14 -8.61
N ASN A 239 -19.89 2.58 -8.24
CA ASN A 239 -20.45 2.40 -6.90
C ASN A 239 -19.54 3.00 -5.81
N VAL A 240 -19.13 4.26 -6.02
CA VAL A 240 -18.25 4.99 -5.11
C VAL A 240 -19.09 5.82 -4.14
N ARG A 241 -18.87 5.67 -2.84
CA ARG A 241 -19.44 6.50 -1.77
C ARG A 241 -18.33 7.26 -1.06
N TYR A 242 -18.58 8.54 -0.82
CA TYR A 242 -17.62 9.44 -0.19
C TYR A 242 -18.03 9.79 1.24
N LEU A 243 -17.10 9.65 2.19
CA LEU A 243 -17.27 10.08 3.58
C LEU A 243 -16.29 11.21 3.86
N LEU A 244 -16.83 12.41 4.10
CA LEU A 244 -16.05 13.64 4.22
C LEU A 244 -16.13 14.19 5.66
N PRO A 245 -15.06 14.77 6.21
CA PRO A 245 -15.05 15.17 7.60
C PRO A 245 -15.86 16.44 7.82
N TRP A 246 -16.55 16.51 8.96
CA TRP A 246 -17.13 17.76 9.45
C TRP A 246 -16.04 18.78 9.79
N GLY A 247 -16.35 20.06 9.64
CA GLY A 247 -15.46 21.19 9.86
C GLY A 247 -16.05 22.27 10.75
N LYS A 248 -15.19 23.21 11.16
CA LYS A 248 -15.59 24.34 12.03
C LYS A 248 -16.73 25.18 11.47
N ASN A 249 -16.83 25.29 10.14
CA ASN A 249 -17.84 26.08 9.46
C ASN A 249 -19.00 25.25 8.89
N SER A 250 -18.94 23.91 8.95
CA SER A 250 -19.92 23.02 8.33
C SER A 250 -21.33 23.24 8.83
N GLN A 251 -21.50 23.59 10.11
CA GLN A 251 -22.80 23.95 10.69
C GLN A 251 -23.40 25.22 10.05
N ARG A 252 -22.57 26.13 9.57
CA ARG A 252 -22.97 27.42 9.00
C ARG A 252 -23.17 27.37 7.50
N ASP A 253 -22.27 26.71 6.77
CA ASP A 253 -22.26 26.70 5.30
C ASP A 253 -22.70 25.37 4.68
N GLY A 254 -22.89 24.33 5.49
CA GLY A 254 -23.28 22.99 5.03
C GLY A 254 -22.18 22.24 4.27
N LYS A 255 -20.92 22.69 4.30
CA LYS A 255 -19.82 22.10 3.53
C LYS A 255 -18.88 21.28 4.41
N PRO A 256 -18.32 20.16 3.91
CA PRO A 256 -17.30 19.38 4.60
C PRO A 256 -15.96 20.12 4.71
N ASN A 257 -15.11 19.70 5.63
CA ASN A 257 -13.70 20.12 5.70
C ASN A 257 -12.82 19.30 4.74
N SER A 258 -13.06 19.43 3.44
CA SER A 258 -12.25 18.79 2.40
C SER A 258 -11.52 19.82 1.51
N PHE A 259 -10.56 19.35 0.70
CA PHE A 259 -9.93 20.16 -0.35
C PHE A 259 -10.79 20.24 -1.61
N SER A 260 -11.43 19.13 -1.99
CA SER A 260 -12.42 19.06 -3.07
C SER A 260 -13.68 18.36 -2.55
N ILE A 261 -14.82 18.64 -3.17
CA ILE A 261 -16.10 18.04 -2.82
C ILE A 261 -16.59 17.33 -4.08
N PRO A 262 -16.78 16.00 -4.04
CA PRO A 262 -17.37 15.25 -5.16
C PRO A 262 -18.74 15.82 -5.52
N GLU A 263 -19.14 15.68 -6.78
CA GLU A 263 -20.43 16.21 -7.24
C GLU A 263 -21.62 15.52 -6.56
N ALA A 264 -21.50 14.23 -6.25
CA ALA A 264 -22.56 13.41 -5.69
C ALA A 264 -22.07 12.35 -4.69
N ASN A 265 -23.03 11.61 -4.11
CA ASN A 265 -22.82 10.45 -3.24
C ASN A 265 -21.83 10.62 -2.07
N TRP A 266 -21.79 11.82 -1.49
CA TRP A 266 -21.01 12.09 -0.29
C TRP A 266 -21.88 12.32 0.96
N LYS A 267 -21.35 11.95 2.12
CA LYS A 267 -21.91 12.24 3.43
C LYS A 267 -20.85 12.86 4.33
N MET A 268 -21.27 13.72 5.25
CA MET A 268 -20.37 14.23 6.28
C MET A 268 -20.37 13.35 7.52
N TYR A 269 -19.21 13.11 8.10
CA TYR A 269 -19.10 12.42 9.39
C TYR A 269 -18.49 13.32 10.46
N ALA A 270 -18.94 13.12 11.71
CA ALA A 270 -18.48 13.86 12.88
C ALA A 270 -18.51 12.96 14.12
N TYR A 271 -17.76 13.34 15.15
CA TYR A 271 -17.73 12.63 16.43
C TYR A 271 -18.34 13.48 17.55
N ALA A 272 -19.54 13.10 17.99
CA ALA A 272 -19.98 13.41 19.35
C ALA A 272 -19.26 12.49 20.34
N LEU A 273 -19.30 12.82 21.63
CA LEU A 273 -18.67 11.97 22.65
C LEU A 273 -19.27 10.54 22.62
N GLN A 274 -20.57 10.44 22.33
CA GLN A 274 -21.26 9.16 22.13
C GLN A 274 -20.65 8.27 21.04
N ASP A 275 -19.97 8.86 20.06
CA ASP A 275 -19.39 8.15 18.91
C ASP A 275 -17.93 7.71 19.14
N ALA A 276 -17.29 8.26 20.18
CA ALA A 276 -15.85 8.18 20.37
C ALA A 276 -15.41 7.75 21.78
N TYR A 277 -16.35 7.58 22.72
CA TYR A 277 -16.02 7.26 24.13
C TYR A 277 -15.23 5.96 24.29
N ASP A 278 -15.44 5.00 23.40
CA ASP A 278 -14.78 3.69 23.33
C ASP A 278 -13.53 3.70 22.42
N LYS A 279 -13.17 4.87 21.86
CA LYS A 279 -12.05 5.08 20.92
C LYS A 279 -11.06 6.15 21.39
N LEU A 280 -11.14 6.57 22.66
CA LEU A 280 -10.25 7.60 23.21
C LEU A 280 -8.77 7.17 23.23
N ASP A 281 -8.51 5.86 23.24
CA ASP A 281 -7.17 5.29 23.14
C ASP A 281 -6.56 5.47 21.75
N LEU A 282 -7.36 5.39 20.69
CA LEU A 282 -6.92 5.76 19.33
C LEU A 282 -6.58 7.26 19.25
N LEU A 283 -7.41 8.11 19.85
CA LEU A 283 -7.19 9.56 19.85
C LEU A 283 -5.94 9.99 20.63
N LEU A 284 -5.54 9.21 21.63
CA LEU A 284 -4.40 9.48 22.50
C LEU A 284 -3.20 8.57 22.21
N SER A 285 -3.21 7.89 21.06
CA SER A 285 -2.21 6.89 20.65
C SER A 285 -0.78 7.43 20.56
N GLN A 286 -0.62 8.74 20.32
CA GLN A 286 0.69 9.40 20.25
C GLN A 286 1.16 9.97 21.61
N VAL A 287 0.39 9.80 22.67
CA VAL A 287 0.66 10.38 23.99
C VAL A 287 1.45 9.39 24.84
N PRO A 288 2.69 9.72 25.27
CA PRO A 288 3.45 8.82 26.12
C PRO A 288 2.77 8.61 27.48
N ASP A 289 2.59 7.35 27.85
CA ASP A 289 1.98 6.92 29.11
C ASP A 289 2.76 5.77 29.79
N PRO A 290 4.00 6.02 30.24
CA PRO A 290 4.88 4.99 30.81
C PRO A 290 4.36 4.36 32.11
N HIS A 291 3.33 4.95 32.73
CA HIS A 291 2.73 4.49 33.98
C HIS A 291 1.27 4.02 33.80
N ASP A 292 0.80 3.90 32.56
CA ASP A 292 -0.57 3.48 32.21
C ASP A 292 -1.69 4.26 32.93
N THR A 293 -1.44 5.55 33.21
CA THR A 293 -2.38 6.40 33.94
C THR A 293 -3.48 6.97 33.05
N ILE A 294 -3.16 7.20 31.78
CA ILE A 294 -4.10 7.63 30.75
C ILE A 294 -4.92 6.42 30.31
N GLY A 295 -4.28 5.27 30.10
CA GLY A 295 -4.95 4.01 29.77
C GLY A 295 -5.99 3.61 30.81
N ALA A 296 -5.60 3.59 32.09
CA ALA A 296 -6.55 3.34 33.20
C ALA A 296 -7.74 4.31 33.21
N LEU A 297 -7.49 5.61 32.97
CA LEU A 297 -8.56 6.61 32.94
C LEU A 297 -9.49 6.44 31.73
N ILE A 298 -8.94 6.07 30.57
CA ILE A 298 -9.74 5.76 29.37
C ILE A 298 -10.64 4.56 29.65
N GLY A 299 -10.13 3.52 30.31
CA GLY A 299 -10.92 2.35 30.72
C GLY A 299 -12.09 2.74 31.61
N GLU A 300 -11.84 3.57 32.63
CA GLU A 300 -12.87 4.10 33.53
C GLU A 300 -13.92 4.97 32.82
N ILE A 301 -13.51 5.80 31.86
CA ILE A 301 -14.43 6.61 31.03
C ILE A 301 -15.28 5.70 30.15
N ARG A 302 -14.65 4.74 29.47
CA ARG A 302 -15.33 3.79 28.57
C ARG A 302 -16.40 3.00 29.33
N GLU A 303 -16.04 2.41 30.46
CA GLU A 303 -16.98 1.66 31.31
C GLU A 303 -18.08 2.57 31.86
N GLY A 304 -17.72 3.76 32.32
CA GLY A 304 -18.65 4.73 32.88
C GLY A 304 -19.74 5.25 31.94
N LEU A 305 -19.41 5.34 30.63
CA LEU A 305 -20.27 5.88 29.58
C LEU A 305 -21.05 4.81 28.79
N GLY A 306 -20.80 3.52 29.02
CA GLY A 306 -21.56 2.44 28.36
C GLY A 306 -20.89 1.08 28.31
N GLY A 307 -19.56 1.03 28.46
CA GLY A 307 -18.80 -0.22 28.44
C GLY A 307 -19.07 -1.05 27.18
N ALA A 308 -19.21 -2.36 27.33
CA ALA A 308 -19.53 -3.28 26.24
C ALA A 308 -21.03 -3.28 25.84
N HIS A 309 -21.88 -2.52 26.51
CA HIS A 309 -23.35 -2.59 26.36
C HIS A 309 -23.92 -1.45 25.49
N GLY A 310 -23.03 -0.74 24.78
CA GLY A 310 -23.34 0.46 24.03
C GLY A 310 -23.54 1.68 24.93
N TRP A 311 -23.78 2.85 24.32
CA TRP A 311 -23.89 4.13 25.03
C TRP A 311 -25.00 4.13 26.10
N GLN A 312 -24.60 3.97 27.35
CA GLN A 312 -25.46 3.94 28.53
C GLN A 312 -24.74 4.62 29.71
N PRO A 313 -24.62 5.96 29.72
CA PRO A 313 -23.94 6.67 30.78
C PRO A 313 -24.54 6.38 32.15
N SER A 314 -23.72 5.87 33.07
CA SER A 314 -24.14 5.64 34.44
C SER A 314 -24.46 6.97 35.16
N GLN A 315 -25.21 6.92 36.26
CA GLN A 315 -25.58 8.14 37.00
C GLN A 315 -24.37 8.99 37.41
N LYS A 316 -23.23 8.34 37.70
CA LYS A 316 -21.97 9.02 38.05
C LYS A 316 -21.40 9.87 36.89
N TRP A 317 -21.73 9.51 35.65
CA TRP A 317 -21.26 10.15 34.42
C TRP A 317 -22.36 10.97 33.71
N ALA A 318 -23.51 11.17 34.34
CA ALA A 318 -24.64 11.90 33.76
C ALA A 318 -24.29 13.35 33.34
N SER A 319 -23.29 13.97 33.97
CA SER A 319 -22.80 15.31 33.63
C SER A 319 -21.70 15.32 32.55
N ALA A 320 -21.26 14.15 32.09
CA ALA A 320 -20.12 13.95 31.20
C ALA A 320 -20.53 13.27 29.88
N THR A 321 -21.73 13.55 29.39
CA THR A 321 -22.30 12.95 28.17
C THR A 321 -21.97 13.72 26.88
N THR A 322 -21.24 14.83 26.97
CA THR A 322 -20.75 15.62 25.83
C THR A 322 -19.27 15.93 26.01
N TRP A 323 -18.59 16.40 24.96
CA TRP A 323 -17.17 16.79 25.06
C TRP A 323 -16.95 17.86 26.13
N HIS A 324 -17.79 18.89 26.18
CA HIS A 324 -17.75 19.89 27.23
C HIS A 324 -18.00 19.27 28.62
N GLY A 325 -18.99 18.39 28.74
CA GLY A 325 -19.28 17.67 29.99
C GLY A 325 -18.08 16.85 30.49
N LEU A 326 -17.45 16.07 29.61
CA LEU A 326 -16.29 15.26 29.96
C LEU A 326 -15.07 16.11 30.37
N LEU A 327 -14.88 17.26 29.74
CA LEU A 327 -13.78 18.17 30.06
C LEU A 327 -14.00 18.96 31.35
N TYR A 328 -15.24 19.32 31.70
CA TYR A 328 -15.50 20.32 32.74
C TYR A 328 -16.47 19.87 33.85
N GLY A 329 -17.15 18.74 33.68
CA GLY A 329 -18.15 18.21 34.58
C GLY A 329 -17.67 17.08 35.48
N GLU A 330 -18.54 16.69 36.41
CA GLU A 330 -18.34 15.51 37.25
C GLU A 330 -18.44 14.23 36.39
N PRO A 331 -17.63 13.19 36.69
CA PRO A 331 -16.85 13.02 37.92
C PRO A 331 -15.39 13.49 37.82
N LEU A 332 -14.89 13.86 36.63
CA LEU A 332 -13.48 14.22 36.44
C LEU A 332 -13.13 15.61 36.97
N VAL A 333 -14.10 16.53 37.00
CA VAL A 333 -13.91 17.90 37.43
C VAL A 333 -15.05 18.33 38.34
N LYS A 334 -14.70 18.94 39.47
CA LYS A 334 -15.65 19.55 40.41
C LYS A 334 -15.20 20.97 40.72
N ASN A 335 -16.11 21.94 40.55
CA ASN A 335 -15.82 23.37 40.75
C ASN A 335 -14.54 23.84 40.01
N GLY A 336 -14.34 23.38 38.77
CA GLY A 336 -13.16 23.71 37.95
C GLY A 336 -11.85 23.02 38.35
N THR A 337 -11.86 22.21 39.42
CA THR A 337 -10.68 21.50 39.92
C THR A 337 -10.75 20.02 39.51
N PRO A 338 -9.72 19.46 38.84
CA PRO A 338 -9.71 18.03 38.53
C PRO A 338 -9.74 17.19 39.81
N GLN A 339 -10.54 16.13 39.78
CA GLN A 339 -10.72 15.19 40.89
C GLN A 339 -9.95 13.90 40.63
N ALA A 340 -9.57 13.18 41.68
CA ALA A 340 -9.11 11.81 41.53
C ALA A 340 -10.29 10.90 41.14
N PHE A 341 -10.05 9.90 40.30
CA PHE A 341 -11.08 8.97 39.85
C PHE A 341 -10.50 7.57 39.70
N GLY A 342 -11.18 6.57 40.27
CA GLY A 342 -10.60 5.22 40.41
C GLY A 342 -9.25 5.30 41.11
N ASP A 343 -8.24 4.66 40.54
CA ASP A 343 -6.85 4.70 40.99
C ASP A 343 -6.04 5.88 40.42
N VAL A 344 -6.67 6.72 39.59
CA VAL A 344 -6.01 7.83 38.89
C VAL A 344 -6.05 9.10 39.75
N ARG A 345 -4.86 9.63 40.08
CA ARG A 345 -4.72 10.86 40.87
C ARG A 345 -5.23 12.09 40.11
N ALA A 346 -5.73 13.08 40.87
CA ALA A 346 -6.24 14.35 40.33
C ALA A 346 -5.24 15.08 39.39
N SER A 347 -3.93 14.99 39.67
CA SER A 347 -2.89 15.55 38.80
C SER A 347 -2.86 14.90 37.41
N SER A 348 -3.03 13.58 37.35
CA SER A 348 -3.06 12.80 36.11
C SER A 348 -4.36 13.06 35.34
N VAL A 349 -5.50 13.15 36.02
CA VAL A 349 -6.77 13.61 35.41
C VAL A 349 -6.62 15.01 34.83
N GLY A 350 -5.93 15.92 35.52
CA GLY A 350 -5.60 17.26 35.01
C GLY A 350 -4.72 17.24 33.77
N ARG A 351 -3.73 16.33 33.69
CA ARG A 351 -2.89 16.10 32.50
C ARG A 351 -3.73 15.59 31.34
N PHE A 352 -4.50 14.52 31.55
CA PHE A 352 -5.42 13.95 30.56
C PHE A 352 -6.35 15.01 29.99
N ARG A 353 -7.06 15.76 30.84
CA ARG A 353 -7.97 16.83 30.41
C ARG A 353 -7.27 17.87 29.54
N ARG A 354 -6.05 18.29 29.91
CA ARG A 354 -5.31 19.30 29.15
C ARG A 354 -4.97 18.80 27.74
N ILE A 355 -4.60 17.52 27.63
CA ILE A 355 -4.29 16.87 26.35
C ILE A 355 -5.57 16.71 25.53
N LEU A 356 -6.61 16.10 26.12
CA LEU A 356 -7.89 15.89 25.44
C LEU A 356 -8.49 17.22 24.97
N ARG A 357 -8.53 18.25 25.81
CA ARG A 357 -8.98 19.61 25.43
C ARG A 357 -8.18 20.17 24.27
N ARG A 358 -6.87 19.90 24.22
CA ARG A 358 -6.03 20.34 23.11
C ARG A 358 -6.55 19.75 21.81
N ILE A 359 -6.76 18.44 21.79
CA ILE A 359 -7.20 17.67 20.63
C ILE A 359 -8.63 18.05 20.27
N VAL A 360 -9.62 17.83 21.14
CA VAL A 360 -11.05 17.91 20.80
C VAL A 360 -11.66 19.30 20.83
N GLN A 361 -10.97 20.32 21.34
CA GLN A 361 -11.54 21.68 21.47
C GLN A 361 -10.69 22.76 20.83
N THR A 362 -9.39 22.84 21.18
CA THR A 362 -8.58 24.02 20.80
C THR A 362 -7.80 23.87 19.50
N ARG A 363 -7.35 22.65 19.16
CA ARG A 363 -6.53 22.37 17.97
C ARG A 363 -7.21 21.43 16.97
N GLN A 364 -8.47 21.04 17.19
CA GLN A 364 -9.22 20.23 16.22
C GLN A 364 -9.46 20.93 14.88
N SER A 365 -9.74 20.13 13.86
CA SER A 365 -10.16 20.54 12.51
C SER A 365 -11.65 20.93 12.43
N GLY A 366 -12.46 20.54 13.42
CA GLY A 366 -13.91 20.75 13.47
C GLY A 366 -14.73 19.46 13.52
N ILE A 367 -14.07 18.30 13.49
CA ILE A 367 -14.71 16.99 13.45
C ILE A 367 -15.40 16.59 14.77
N PHE A 368 -14.99 17.16 15.91
CA PHE A 368 -15.60 16.89 17.22
C PHE A 368 -16.71 17.90 17.51
N VAL A 369 -17.93 17.40 17.69
CA VAL A 369 -19.14 18.20 17.88
C VAL A 369 -19.82 17.85 19.21
N GLU A 370 -20.45 18.81 19.88
CA GLU A 370 -21.14 18.51 21.16
C GLU A 370 -22.35 17.57 20.95
N GLN A 371 -23.05 17.74 19.82
CA GLN A 371 -24.15 16.88 19.37
C GLN A 371 -24.07 16.76 17.84
N ARG A 372 -24.37 15.56 17.31
CA ARG A 372 -24.43 15.35 15.85
C ARG A 372 -25.57 16.17 15.26
N ALA A 373 -25.26 17.01 14.29
CA ALA A 373 -26.27 17.65 13.46
C ALA A 373 -26.97 16.60 12.58
N ARG A 374 -28.19 16.88 12.09
CA ARG A 374 -28.92 15.96 11.20
C ARG A 374 -28.15 15.57 9.93
N ALA A 375 -27.26 16.45 9.45
CA ALA A 375 -26.42 16.24 8.28
C ALA A 375 -25.07 15.56 8.59
N ALA A 376 -24.78 15.29 9.87
CA ALA A 376 -23.56 14.62 10.32
C ALA A 376 -23.87 13.18 10.70
N PHE A 377 -23.17 12.24 10.08
CA PHE A 377 -23.32 10.80 10.29
C PHE A 377 -22.23 10.25 11.22
N ASN A 378 -22.50 9.10 11.84
CA ASN A 378 -21.50 8.32 12.55
C ASN A 378 -20.65 7.55 11.53
N LEU A 379 -19.32 7.63 11.66
CA LEU A 379 -18.42 6.95 10.73
C LEU A 379 -18.57 5.43 10.80
N SER A 380 -18.49 4.82 11.98
CA SER A 380 -18.60 3.37 12.16
C SER A 380 -19.92 2.82 11.63
N GLU A 381 -21.04 3.49 11.89
CA GLU A 381 -22.35 3.07 11.36
C GLU A 381 -22.38 3.13 9.82
N GLU A 382 -21.74 4.12 9.20
CA GLU A 382 -21.69 4.22 7.74
C GLU A 382 -20.73 3.19 7.12
N ILE A 383 -19.62 2.90 7.77
CA ILE A 383 -18.66 1.86 7.36
C ILE A 383 -19.25 0.46 7.52
N ALA A 384 -19.99 0.18 8.60
CA ALA A 384 -20.65 -1.10 8.83
C ALA A 384 -21.74 -1.42 7.77
N LYS A 385 -22.22 -0.42 7.03
CA LYS A 385 -23.15 -0.59 5.91
C LYS A 385 -22.48 -0.98 4.59
N ILE A 386 -21.15 -1.17 4.59
CA ILE A 386 -20.40 -1.51 3.38
C ILE A 386 -20.97 -2.77 2.69
N ARG A 387 -21.03 -2.75 1.37
CA ARG A 387 -21.51 -3.86 0.54
C ARG A 387 -20.46 -4.28 -0.48
N GLY A 388 -20.53 -5.53 -0.92
CA GLY A 388 -19.63 -6.00 -1.97
C GLY A 388 -19.86 -5.24 -3.28
N GLY A 389 -18.80 -5.05 -4.05
CA GLY A 389 -18.76 -4.17 -5.21
C GLY A 389 -18.74 -2.66 -4.91
N GLU A 390 -18.76 -2.26 -3.62
CA GLU A 390 -18.69 -0.84 -3.21
C GLU A 390 -17.25 -0.37 -3.01
N VAL A 391 -17.00 0.89 -3.39
CA VAL A 391 -15.78 1.61 -3.04
C VAL A 391 -16.12 2.77 -2.12
N VAL A 392 -15.60 2.77 -0.90
CA VAL A 392 -15.80 3.83 0.08
C VAL A 392 -14.54 4.66 0.19
N VAL A 393 -14.61 5.94 -0.17
CA VAL A 393 -13.49 6.86 0.03
C VAL A 393 -13.72 7.69 1.28
N VAL A 394 -12.79 7.60 2.24
CA VAL A 394 -12.84 8.38 3.48
C VAL A 394 -11.80 9.48 3.42
N ASP A 395 -12.26 10.72 3.38
CA ASP A 395 -11.38 11.89 3.40
C ASP A 395 -10.90 12.19 4.82
N ILE A 396 -9.58 12.28 4.96
CA ILE A 396 -8.91 12.65 6.20
C ILE A 396 -7.80 13.69 5.98
N ALA A 397 -7.66 14.21 4.76
CA ALA A 397 -6.54 15.03 4.34
C ALA A 397 -6.38 16.35 5.12
N LYS A 398 -7.49 16.94 5.57
CA LYS A 398 -7.51 18.19 6.36
C LYS A 398 -7.68 17.97 7.86
N LEU A 399 -7.65 16.72 8.31
CA LEU A 399 -7.65 16.36 9.72
C LEU A 399 -6.24 16.49 10.30
N THR A 400 -6.18 16.72 11.61
CA THR A 400 -4.93 16.64 12.37
C THR A 400 -4.45 15.20 12.53
N ASP A 401 -3.18 14.98 12.87
CA ASP A 401 -2.62 13.62 12.98
C ASP A 401 -3.35 12.73 13.99
N ASP A 402 -3.75 13.29 15.13
CA ASP A 402 -4.54 12.59 16.16
C ASP A 402 -5.93 12.19 15.62
N GLU A 403 -6.57 13.08 14.84
CA GLU A 403 -7.87 12.84 14.21
C GLU A 403 -7.77 11.81 13.07
N GLN A 404 -6.72 11.84 12.25
CA GLN A 404 -6.46 10.84 11.22
C GLN A 404 -6.26 9.45 11.84
N THR A 405 -5.51 9.39 12.94
CA THR A 405 -5.28 8.14 13.69
C THR A 405 -6.59 7.58 14.24
N LEU A 406 -7.44 8.45 14.82
CA LEU A 406 -8.79 8.07 15.27
C LEU A 406 -9.62 7.50 14.12
N VAL A 407 -9.72 8.21 13.00
CA VAL A 407 -10.56 7.79 11.86
C VAL A 407 -10.08 6.47 11.26
N PHE A 408 -8.77 6.33 11.04
CA PHE A 408 -8.21 5.10 10.50
C PHE A 408 -8.45 3.91 11.45
N GLY A 409 -8.14 4.07 12.73
CA GLY A 409 -8.37 3.03 13.73
C GLY A 409 -9.86 2.68 13.91
N ASP A 410 -10.76 3.67 13.81
CA ASP A 410 -12.21 3.42 13.87
C ASP A 410 -12.68 2.55 12.70
N ILE A 411 -12.20 2.83 11.48
CA ILE A 411 -12.48 1.99 10.31
C ILE A 411 -11.98 0.56 10.52
N LEU A 412 -10.72 0.41 10.98
CA LEU A 412 -10.13 -0.90 11.23
C LEU A 412 -10.93 -1.70 12.27
N ARG A 413 -11.27 -1.08 13.41
CA ARG A 413 -12.10 -1.71 14.46
C ARG A 413 -13.48 -2.06 13.95
N THR A 414 -14.12 -1.16 13.21
CA THR A 414 -15.47 -1.36 12.70
C THR A 414 -15.51 -2.55 11.75
N ILE A 415 -14.58 -2.63 10.80
CA ILE A 415 -14.52 -3.74 9.85
C ILE A 415 -14.15 -5.04 10.56
N TYR A 416 -13.19 -5.01 11.48
CA TYR A 416 -12.82 -6.21 12.24
C TYR A 416 -14.00 -6.75 13.08
N ALA A 417 -14.70 -5.87 13.80
CA ALA A 417 -15.89 -6.23 14.56
C ALA A 417 -17.01 -6.74 13.66
N LEU A 418 -17.23 -6.09 12.51
CA LEU A 418 -18.21 -6.55 11.52
C LEU A 418 -17.98 -8.01 11.15
N TYR A 419 -16.75 -8.42 10.80
CA TYR A 419 -16.47 -9.82 10.46
C TYR A 419 -16.44 -10.75 11.68
N ALA A 420 -16.00 -10.28 12.85
CA ALA A 420 -15.93 -11.11 14.05
C ALA A 420 -17.30 -11.41 14.67
N GLU A 421 -18.29 -10.53 14.47
CA GLU A 421 -19.64 -10.63 15.02
C GLU A 421 -20.67 -11.19 14.02
N SER A 422 -20.31 -11.36 12.75
CA SER A 422 -21.22 -11.84 11.71
C SER A 422 -21.24 -13.35 11.59
N ASP A 423 -22.42 -13.89 11.27
CA ASP A 423 -22.58 -15.30 10.94
C ASP A 423 -22.00 -15.60 9.55
N GLU A 424 -21.56 -16.84 9.32
CA GLU A 424 -21.02 -17.25 8.01
C GLU A 424 -22.03 -17.05 6.85
N GLU A 425 -23.33 -17.07 7.15
CA GLU A 425 -24.42 -16.87 6.17
C GLU A 425 -24.50 -15.41 5.70
N ASP A 426 -24.13 -14.43 6.53
CA ASP A 426 -24.14 -13.01 6.16
C ASP A 426 -22.99 -12.65 5.21
N ILE A 427 -21.87 -13.38 5.31
CA ILE A 427 -20.66 -13.15 4.51
C ILE A 427 -20.88 -13.61 3.07
N GLY A 428 -20.74 -12.67 2.13
CA GLY A 428 -21.00 -12.86 0.71
C GLY A 428 -22.44 -12.58 0.27
N GLU A 429 -23.37 -12.41 1.21
CA GLU A 429 -24.76 -11.99 0.93
C GLU A 429 -25.00 -10.54 1.35
N SER A 430 -24.93 -10.26 2.65
CA SER A 430 -25.17 -8.93 3.22
C SER A 430 -23.87 -8.18 3.51
N ILE A 431 -22.77 -8.90 3.73
CA ILE A 431 -21.43 -8.39 4.03
C ILE A 431 -20.48 -8.85 2.90
N PRO A 432 -19.50 -8.03 2.47
CA PRO A 432 -18.51 -8.48 1.49
C PRO A 432 -17.77 -9.75 1.97
N GLU A 433 -17.30 -10.60 1.06
CA GLU A 433 -16.35 -11.67 1.42
C GLU A 433 -14.95 -11.10 1.69
N LYS A 434 -14.62 -9.97 1.06
CA LYS A 434 -13.33 -9.30 1.19
C LYS A 434 -13.51 -7.79 1.31
N VAL A 435 -12.79 -7.17 2.24
CA VAL A 435 -12.64 -5.71 2.32
C VAL A 435 -11.16 -5.36 2.17
N ILE A 436 -10.83 -4.66 1.09
CA ILE A 436 -9.49 -4.11 0.86
C ILE A 436 -9.42 -2.70 1.45
N ILE A 437 -8.52 -2.46 2.39
CA ILE A 437 -8.30 -1.16 3.02
C ILE A 437 -6.98 -0.60 2.50
N PHE A 438 -7.04 0.46 1.70
CA PHE A 438 -5.86 1.15 1.20
C PHE A 438 -5.53 2.38 2.04
N VAL A 439 -4.26 2.48 2.43
CA VAL A 439 -3.72 3.64 3.14
C VAL A 439 -2.35 4.02 2.58
N ASP A 440 -2.21 5.29 2.21
CA ASP A 440 -0.91 5.87 1.88
C ASP A 440 -0.21 6.35 3.15
N GLU A 441 1.12 6.37 3.13
CA GLU A 441 1.98 6.65 4.29
C GLU A 441 1.73 5.71 5.46
N LEU A 442 1.66 4.39 5.20
CA LEU A 442 1.39 3.38 6.23
C LEU A 442 2.36 3.45 7.43
N ASN A 443 3.59 3.93 7.20
CA ASN A 443 4.59 4.16 8.24
C ASN A 443 4.16 5.19 9.31
N LYS A 444 3.15 6.02 9.05
CA LYS A 444 2.55 6.92 10.05
C LYS A 444 1.77 6.16 11.11
N TYR A 445 1.10 5.06 10.72
CA TYR A 445 0.22 4.29 11.58
C TYR A 445 0.90 3.02 12.15
N ALA A 446 1.93 2.53 11.47
CA ALA A 446 2.76 1.40 11.91
C ALA A 446 4.25 1.68 11.67
N PRO A 447 4.88 2.62 12.41
CA PRO A 447 6.29 2.96 12.26
C PRO A 447 7.22 1.81 12.72
N ALA A 448 8.41 1.71 12.11
CA ALA A 448 9.37 0.64 12.37
C ALA A 448 9.95 0.60 13.80
N ARG A 449 9.99 1.73 14.50
CA ARG A 449 10.75 1.90 15.76
C ARG A 449 9.89 2.15 16.99
N GLU A 450 8.57 2.28 16.83
CA GLU A 450 7.67 2.45 17.97
C GLU A 450 7.02 1.12 18.33
N SER A 451 6.92 0.87 19.63
CA SER A 451 6.27 -0.30 20.19
C SER A 451 5.24 0.17 21.22
N GLY A 452 3.99 -0.29 21.11
CA GLY A 452 2.96 -0.08 22.14
C GLY A 452 2.07 1.14 21.91
N SER A 453 1.41 1.19 20.76
CA SER A 453 0.32 2.14 20.49
C SER A 453 -0.93 1.36 20.01
N PRO A 454 -2.15 1.71 20.46
CA PRO A 454 -3.37 1.00 20.08
C PRO A 454 -3.61 0.88 18.58
N ILE A 455 -3.19 1.89 17.79
CA ILE A 455 -3.30 1.83 16.33
C ILE A 455 -2.30 0.84 15.71
N ILE A 456 -1.07 0.81 16.22
CA ILE A 456 -0.03 -0.12 15.75
C ILE A 456 -0.50 -1.56 15.99
N GLU A 457 -1.04 -1.84 17.18
CA GLU A 457 -1.56 -3.16 17.53
C GLU A 457 -2.70 -3.60 16.58
N GLN A 458 -3.61 -2.70 16.22
CA GLN A 458 -4.67 -3.01 15.24
C GLN A 458 -4.14 -3.29 13.84
N VAL A 459 -3.19 -2.49 13.36
CA VAL A 459 -2.57 -2.73 12.04
C VAL A 459 -1.84 -4.08 12.06
N LEU A 460 -1.17 -4.42 13.16
CA LEU A 460 -0.52 -5.72 13.34
C LEU A 460 -1.51 -6.87 13.37
N ASP A 461 -2.61 -6.75 14.10
CA ASP A 461 -3.65 -7.77 14.15
C ASP A 461 -4.28 -8.02 12.78
N ILE A 462 -4.50 -6.96 11.99
CA ILE A 462 -4.99 -7.10 10.61
C ILE A 462 -3.94 -7.77 9.73
N ALA A 463 -2.67 -7.37 9.80
CA ALA A 463 -1.62 -8.00 9.01
C ALA A 463 -1.45 -9.49 9.36
N GLU A 464 -1.60 -9.86 10.63
CA GLU A 464 -1.38 -11.22 11.10
C GLU A 464 -2.60 -12.13 11.03
N ARG A 465 -3.81 -11.58 11.13
CA ARG A 465 -5.06 -12.36 11.24
C ARG A 465 -6.14 -11.93 10.25
N GLY A 466 -6.08 -10.70 9.75
CA GLY A 466 -7.09 -10.13 8.85
C GLY A 466 -7.33 -10.96 7.59
N ARG A 467 -6.30 -11.60 7.03
CA ARG A 467 -6.43 -12.47 5.84
C ARG A 467 -7.48 -13.59 6.02
N SER A 468 -7.58 -14.16 7.22
CA SER A 468 -8.53 -15.24 7.54
C SER A 468 -9.97 -14.74 7.64
N LEU A 469 -10.15 -13.48 7.99
CA LEU A 469 -11.44 -12.80 8.09
C LEU A 469 -11.83 -12.09 6.79
N GLY A 470 -10.98 -12.11 5.76
CA GLY A 470 -11.22 -11.37 4.52
C GLY A 470 -10.90 -9.87 4.58
N VAL A 471 -10.20 -9.41 5.63
CA VAL A 471 -9.72 -8.02 5.74
C VAL A 471 -8.31 -7.91 5.20
N VAL A 472 -8.11 -7.11 4.16
CA VAL A 472 -6.85 -7.00 3.42
C VAL A 472 -6.32 -5.57 3.45
N LEU A 473 -5.16 -5.37 4.09
CA LEU A 473 -4.45 -4.08 4.08
C LEU A 473 -3.56 -3.89 2.84
N PHE A 474 -3.77 -2.81 2.09
CA PHE A 474 -2.86 -2.33 1.04
C PHE A 474 -2.17 -1.05 1.52
N GLY A 475 -0.85 -1.13 1.69
CA GLY A 475 -0.01 -0.02 2.14
C GLY A 475 0.78 0.61 1.00
N ALA A 476 1.05 1.91 1.12
CA ALA A 476 2.07 2.58 0.33
C ALA A 476 3.00 3.40 1.24
N GLU A 477 4.31 3.34 0.97
CA GLU A 477 5.30 4.19 1.65
C GLU A 477 6.52 4.48 0.78
N GLN A 478 7.40 5.37 1.26
CA GLN A 478 8.67 5.64 0.58
C GLN A 478 9.67 4.48 0.74
N PHE A 479 9.77 3.94 1.96
CA PHE A 479 10.73 2.90 2.30
C PHE A 479 10.06 1.79 3.09
N ARG A 480 10.12 0.56 2.58
CA ARG A 480 9.66 -0.65 3.28
C ARG A 480 10.23 -0.77 4.70
N SER A 481 11.47 -0.31 4.93
CA SER A 481 12.14 -0.31 6.23
C SER A 481 11.61 0.70 7.25
N ALA A 482 10.75 1.64 6.82
CA ALA A 482 10.12 2.61 7.70
C ALA A 482 8.83 2.08 8.36
N VAL A 483 8.28 0.97 7.86
CA VAL A 483 7.09 0.31 8.39
C VAL A 483 7.48 -0.79 9.36
N HIS A 484 6.61 -1.08 10.32
CA HIS A 484 6.80 -2.11 11.32
C HIS A 484 7.11 -3.48 10.67
N PRO A 485 8.23 -4.17 11.04
CA PRO A 485 8.67 -5.41 10.39
C PRO A 485 7.63 -6.53 10.37
N ARG A 486 6.80 -6.64 11.42
CA ARG A 486 5.69 -7.61 11.47
C ARG A 486 4.60 -7.32 10.43
N VAL A 487 4.29 -6.06 10.12
CA VAL A 487 3.32 -5.76 9.05
C VAL A 487 3.91 -6.20 7.72
N VAL A 488 5.12 -5.74 7.46
CA VAL A 488 5.87 -5.99 6.22
C VAL A 488 6.20 -7.47 6.00
N GLY A 489 6.42 -8.23 7.06
CA GLY A 489 6.69 -9.67 7.02
C GLY A 489 5.46 -10.52 6.78
N ASN A 490 4.26 -9.97 7.01
CA ASN A 490 2.99 -10.62 6.69
C ASN A 490 2.41 -10.16 5.35
N CYS A 491 2.97 -9.13 4.69
CA CYS A 491 2.63 -8.79 3.32
C CYS A 491 3.22 -9.82 2.35
N ALA A 492 2.34 -10.53 1.65
CA ALA A 492 2.74 -11.49 0.63
C ALA A 492 3.19 -10.81 -0.67
N THR A 493 2.69 -9.59 -0.95
CA THR A 493 2.97 -8.85 -2.18
C THR A 493 3.64 -7.50 -1.91
#